data_AF-A0A0D2D024-F1
#
_entry.id   AF-A0A0D2D024-F1
#
_cell.length_a   1.000
_cell.length_b   1.000
_cell.length_c   1.000
_cell.angle_alpha   90.00
_cell.angle_beta   90.00
_cell.angle_gamma   90.00
#
_symmetry.space_group_name_H-M   'P 1'
#
loop_
_entity.id
_entity.type
_entity.pdbx_description
1 polymer ?
#
loop_
_entity_poly.entity_id
_entity_poly.type
_entity_poly.pdbx_seq_one_letter_code
_entity_poly.pdbx_strand_id
1 'polypeptide(L)'
;MTLPGEEKDEVPVFDTCDDIRTKIKRYMRETPHATGAGFVRTANRALPEDSDRKAGSQTLTKFLNAKGPRKGAEGNVFHTAYVFFEKLRIKQGKPKSKKREEMEKAWGRQGIDLEDSSRTRVFVGPNLPPVYEDQYGKLRRH
;
A
#
# COMPACT_ATOMS: atom_id res chain seq x y z
N MET A 1 -6.76 -7.10 -17.54
CA MET A 1 -5.57 -6.22 -17.62
C MET A 1 -4.58 -6.71 -16.58
N THR A 2 -3.33 -6.88 -16.98
CA THR A 2 -2.28 -7.49 -16.16
C THR A 2 -1.25 -6.42 -15.82
N LEU A 3 -0.85 -6.32 -14.55
CA LEU A 3 0.21 -5.44 -14.09
C LEU A 3 1.57 -6.12 -14.20
N PRO A 4 2.68 -5.37 -14.40
CA PRO A 4 4.02 -5.94 -14.30
C PRO A 4 4.25 -6.58 -12.92
N GLY A 5 4.70 -7.83 -12.89
CA GLY A 5 4.94 -8.60 -11.66
C GLY A 5 3.71 -9.29 -11.07
N GLU A 6 2.53 -9.14 -11.69
CA GLU A 6 1.29 -9.72 -11.17
C GLU A 6 1.30 -11.26 -11.16
N GLU A 7 1.93 -11.89 -12.14
CA GLU A 7 2.06 -13.36 -12.23
C GLU A 7 2.87 -13.96 -11.08
N LYS A 8 3.71 -13.16 -10.41
CA LYS A 8 4.54 -13.57 -9.27
C LYS A 8 4.06 -12.96 -7.96
N ASP A 9 2.94 -12.25 -7.97
CA ASP A 9 2.48 -11.44 -6.83
C ASP A 9 3.53 -10.40 -6.36
N GLU A 10 4.43 -9.96 -7.24
CA GLU A 10 5.55 -9.04 -6.96
C GLU A 10 5.31 -7.64 -7.54
N VAL A 11 4.05 -7.20 -7.60
CA VAL A 11 3.71 -5.89 -8.18
C VAL A 11 4.37 -4.77 -7.36
N PRO A 12 5.25 -3.94 -7.95
CA PRO A 12 5.90 -2.85 -7.23
C PRO A 12 4.87 -1.83 -6.74
N VAL A 13 4.94 -1.50 -5.44
CA VAL A 13 4.00 -0.60 -4.76
C VAL A 13 4.61 0.80 -4.63
N PHE A 14 3.85 1.83 -4.93
CA PHE A 14 4.34 3.22 -4.85
C PHE A 14 3.35 4.16 -4.18
N ASP A 15 2.38 3.60 -3.47
CA ASP A 15 1.55 4.34 -2.53
C ASP A 15 2.02 3.98 -1.12
N THR A 16 1.91 4.90 -0.17
CA THR A 16 2.12 4.55 1.24
C THR A 16 0.87 3.88 1.82
N CYS A 17 0.99 3.24 2.99
CA CYS A 17 -0.15 2.71 3.71
C CYS A 17 -1.20 3.79 3.99
N ASP A 18 -0.79 5.02 4.31
CA ASP A 18 -1.71 6.15 4.53
C ASP A 18 -2.46 6.54 3.24
N ASP A 19 -1.80 6.49 2.09
CA ASP A 19 -2.45 6.72 0.79
C ASP A 19 -3.49 5.63 0.50
N ILE A 20 -3.14 4.37 0.72
CA ILE A 20 -4.07 3.25 0.52
C ILE A 20 -5.26 3.34 1.48
N ARG A 21 -5.05 3.65 2.76
CA ARG A 21 -6.16 3.92 3.70
C ARG A 21 -7.08 5.01 3.19
N THR A 22 -6.51 6.11 2.68
CA THR A 22 -7.27 7.23 2.13
C THR A 22 -8.08 6.81 0.91
N LYS A 23 -7.50 6.02 0.00
CA LYS A 23 -8.18 5.47 -1.17
C LYS A 23 -9.31 4.52 -0.79
N ILE A 24 -9.11 3.63 0.20
CA ILE A 24 -10.15 2.72 0.71
C ILE A 24 -11.30 3.52 1.31
N LYS A 25 -11.01 4.48 2.20
CA LYS A 25 -12.04 5.33 2.82
C LYS A 25 -12.83 6.12 1.78
N ARG A 26 -12.14 6.68 0.77
CA ARG A 26 -12.78 7.36 -0.37
C ARG A 26 -13.67 6.43 -1.17
N TYR A 27 -13.19 5.23 -1.50
CA TYR A 27 -13.96 4.21 -2.22
C TYR A 27 -15.23 3.82 -1.47
N MET A 28 -15.13 3.57 -0.16
CA MET A 28 -16.28 3.21 0.67
C MET A 28 -17.31 4.33 0.77
N ARG A 29 -16.88 5.59 0.77
CA ARG A 29 -17.78 6.75 0.78
C ARG A 29 -18.49 6.96 -0.56
N GLU A 30 -17.80 6.73 -1.67
CA GLU A 30 -18.32 6.98 -3.02
C GLU A 30 -19.14 5.83 -3.59
N THR A 31 -18.97 4.62 -3.05
CA THR A 31 -19.66 3.42 -3.53
C THR A 31 -20.92 3.18 -2.69
N PRO A 32 -22.13 3.23 -3.29
CA PRO A 32 -23.37 2.95 -2.57
C PRO A 32 -23.34 1.57 -1.90
N HIS A 33 -23.75 1.50 -0.63
CA HIS A 33 -23.82 0.28 0.17
C HIS A 33 -22.50 -0.52 0.28
N ALA A 34 -21.35 0.13 0.08
CA ALA A 34 -20.06 -0.54 0.21
C ALA A 34 -19.80 -0.96 1.66
N THR A 35 -19.43 -2.23 1.82
CA THR A 35 -18.98 -2.81 3.10
C THR A 35 -17.51 -3.18 3.02
N GLY A 36 -16.81 -3.23 4.15
CA GLY A 36 -15.41 -3.68 4.19
C GLY A 36 -15.22 -5.09 3.60
N ALA A 37 -16.15 -6.01 3.90
CA ALA A 37 -16.13 -7.36 3.33
C ALA A 37 -16.40 -7.35 1.80
N GLY A 38 -17.31 -6.49 1.33
CA GLY A 38 -17.56 -6.30 -0.10
C GLY A 38 -16.34 -5.74 -0.84
N PHE A 39 -15.66 -4.77 -0.24
CA PHE A 39 -14.40 -4.24 -0.76
C PHE A 39 -13.33 -5.34 -0.85
N VAL A 40 -13.10 -6.11 0.22
CA VAL A 40 -12.10 -7.20 0.21
C VAL A 40 -12.37 -8.22 -0.89
N ARG A 41 -13.63 -8.65 -1.06
CA ARG A 41 -14.00 -9.57 -2.15
C ARG A 41 -13.71 -8.99 -3.54
N THR A 42 -14.02 -7.70 -3.72
CA THR A 42 -13.79 -7.01 -5.00
C THR A 42 -12.29 -6.82 -5.27
N ALA A 43 -11.52 -6.46 -4.23
CA ALA A 43 -10.07 -6.29 -4.34
C ALA A 43 -9.36 -7.63 -4.58
N ASN A 44 -9.76 -8.71 -3.92
CA ASN A 44 -9.20 -10.06 -4.15
C ASN A 44 -9.45 -10.55 -5.58
N ARG A 45 -10.56 -10.17 -6.22
CA ARG A 45 -10.81 -10.48 -7.65
C ARG A 45 -9.86 -9.73 -8.60
N ALA A 46 -9.18 -8.69 -8.12
CA ALA A 46 -8.17 -7.99 -8.88
C ALA A 46 -6.82 -8.72 -8.89
N LEU A 47 -6.64 -9.77 -8.09
CA LEU A 47 -5.44 -10.61 -8.07
C LEU A 47 -5.63 -11.86 -8.95
N PRO A 48 -4.54 -12.57 -9.30
CA PRO A 48 -4.60 -13.92 -9.85
C PRO A 48 -5.44 -14.88 -8.99
N GLU A 49 -6.09 -15.87 -9.61
CA GLU A 49 -6.96 -16.81 -8.89
C GLU A 49 -6.21 -17.65 -7.87
N ASP A 50 -4.94 -17.94 -8.14
CA ASP A 50 -4.00 -18.73 -7.33
C ASP A 50 -3.15 -17.87 -6.38
N SER A 51 -3.40 -16.56 -6.29
CA SER A 51 -2.64 -15.66 -5.43
C SER A 51 -2.78 -16.02 -3.94
N ASP A 52 -1.64 -16.18 -3.26
CA ASP A 52 -1.53 -16.34 -1.81
C ASP A 52 -1.68 -15.00 -1.05
N ARG A 53 -1.73 -13.87 -1.77
CA ARG A 53 -1.81 -12.53 -1.20
C ARG A 53 -3.23 -12.05 -0.93
N LYS A 54 -4.25 -12.92 -1.03
CA LYS A 54 -5.64 -12.55 -0.77
C LYS A 54 -5.82 -11.97 0.64
N ALA A 55 -6.55 -10.87 0.71
CA ALA A 55 -6.84 -10.17 1.95
C ALA A 55 -8.08 -10.75 2.67
N GLY A 56 -8.12 -10.59 3.99
CA GLY A 56 -9.26 -10.93 4.84
C GLY A 56 -9.98 -9.69 5.36
N SER A 57 -11.27 -9.81 5.70
CA SER A 57 -12.07 -8.70 6.25
C SER A 57 -11.57 -8.24 7.63
N GLN A 58 -11.10 -9.16 8.47
CA GLN A 58 -10.58 -8.82 9.80
C GLN A 58 -9.27 -8.03 9.73
N THR A 59 -8.39 -8.39 8.78
CA THR A 59 -7.11 -7.68 8.59
C THR A 59 -7.32 -6.30 7.98
N LEU A 60 -8.38 -6.10 7.19
CA LEU A 60 -8.76 -4.77 6.70
C LEU A 60 -9.03 -3.78 7.84
N THR A 61 -9.84 -4.18 8.83
CA THR A 61 -10.16 -3.29 9.97
C THR A 61 -8.89 -2.88 10.73
N LYS A 62 -7.98 -3.84 10.98
CA LYS A 62 -6.69 -3.55 11.62
C LYS A 62 -5.86 -2.57 10.79
N PHE A 63 -5.79 -2.79 9.47
CA PHE A 63 -5.05 -1.91 8.55
C PHE A 63 -5.60 -0.48 8.54
N LEU A 64 -6.93 -0.33 8.53
CA LEU A 64 -7.61 0.98 8.50
C LEU A 64 -7.43 1.80 9.79
N ASN A 65 -7.26 1.12 10.93
CA ASN A 65 -7.05 1.74 12.24
C ASN A 65 -5.58 2.09 12.53
N ALA A 66 -4.64 1.49 11.80
CA ALA A 66 -3.23 1.84 11.91
C ALA A 66 -2.93 3.24 11.31
N LYS A 67 -1.80 3.83 11.70
CA LYS A 67 -1.36 5.16 11.25
C LYS A 67 0.11 5.14 10.93
N GLY A 68 0.51 5.73 9.80
CA GLY A 68 1.90 5.87 9.40
C GLY A 68 2.15 5.27 8.00
N PRO A 69 3.20 5.76 7.30
CA PRO A 69 3.39 5.51 5.88
C PRO A 69 3.75 4.06 5.54
N ARG A 70 4.44 3.31 6.41
CA ARG A 70 4.64 1.85 6.24
C ARG A 70 3.93 0.96 7.25
N LYS A 71 3.13 1.53 8.16
CA LYS A 71 2.42 0.73 9.17
C LYS A 71 1.46 -0.24 8.49
N GLY A 72 1.64 -1.55 8.67
CA GLY A 72 0.85 -2.58 8.01
C GLY A 72 1.21 -2.88 6.56
N ALA A 73 2.39 -2.48 6.08
CA ALA A 73 2.87 -2.78 4.72
C ALA A 73 3.01 -4.30 4.46
N GLU A 74 3.27 -5.08 5.51
CA GLU A 74 3.40 -6.55 5.43
C GLU A 74 2.08 -7.27 5.18
N GLY A 75 0.96 -6.59 5.45
CA GLY A 75 -0.35 -7.20 5.35
C GLY A 75 -0.80 -7.36 3.90
N ASN A 76 -1.36 -8.52 3.57
CA ASN A 76 -2.03 -8.80 2.30
C ASN A 76 -3.00 -7.70 1.84
N VAL A 77 -3.66 -7.01 2.79
CA VAL A 77 -4.58 -5.90 2.52
C VAL A 77 -3.89 -4.78 1.74
N PHE A 78 -2.65 -4.43 2.10
CA PHE A 78 -1.93 -3.32 1.49
C PHE A 78 -1.66 -3.59 0.01
N HIS A 79 -1.00 -4.72 -0.29
CA HIS A 79 -0.71 -5.13 -1.66
C HIS A 79 -1.98 -5.34 -2.50
N THR A 80 -2.96 -6.08 -1.96
CA THR A 80 -4.23 -6.34 -2.66
C THR A 80 -4.97 -5.05 -3.00
N ALA A 81 -5.09 -4.12 -2.04
CA ALA A 81 -5.78 -2.85 -2.25
C ALA A 81 -5.04 -1.98 -3.28
N TYR A 82 -3.70 -1.97 -3.23
CA TYR A 82 -2.90 -1.26 -4.21
C TYR A 82 -3.12 -1.80 -5.64
N VAL A 83 -3.04 -3.11 -5.85
CA VAL A 83 -3.31 -3.74 -7.15
C VAL A 83 -4.71 -3.38 -7.66
N PHE A 84 -5.72 -3.45 -6.78
CA PHE A 84 -7.08 -3.05 -7.11
C PHE A 84 -7.18 -1.58 -7.59
N PHE A 85 -6.62 -0.64 -6.82
CA PHE A 85 -6.69 0.79 -7.19
C PHE A 85 -5.87 1.12 -8.42
N GLU A 86 -4.74 0.46 -8.63
CA GLU A 86 -3.90 0.69 -9.81
C GLU A 86 -4.59 0.17 -11.08
N LYS A 87 -5.21 -1.01 -11.00
CA LYS A 87 -6.09 -1.52 -12.06
C LYS A 87 -7.26 -0.58 -12.31
N LEU A 88 -7.93 -0.11 -11.26
CA LEU A 88 -9.04 0.84 -11.38
C LEU A 88 -8.60 2.15 -12.07
N ARG A 89 -7.40 2.67 -11.76
CA ARG A 89 -6.81 3.85 -12.39
C ARG A 89 -6.63 3.64 -13.89
N ILE A 90 -6.02 2.51 -14.29
CA ILE A 90 -5.78 2.15 -15.69
C ILE A 90 -7.11 2.02 -16.43
N LYS A 91 -8.09 1.32 -15.84
CA LYS A 91 -9.44 1.18 -16.43
C LYS A 91 -10.13 2.53 -16.64
N GLN A 92 -9.90 3.50 -15.77
CA GLN A 92 -10.46 4.85 -15.87
C GLN A 92 -9.63 5.80 -16.75
N GLY A 93 -8.50 5.35 -17.32
CA GLY A 93 -7.61 6.19 -18.13
C GLY A 93 -6.97 7.34 -17.34
N LYS A 94 -6.91 7.24 -16.01
CA LYS A 94 -6.39 8.33 -15.17
C LYS A 94 -4.86 8.37 -15.22
N PRO A 95 -4.24 9.56 -15.37
CA PRO A 95 -2.79 9.69 -15.30
C PRO A 95 -2.26 9.29 -13.91
N LYS A 96 -0.95 9.06 -13.82
CA LYS A 96 -0.28 8.89 -12.53
C LYS A 96 -0.41 10.19 -11.73
N SER A 97 -0.49 10.09 -10.40
CA SER A 97 -0.49 11.27 -9.53
C SER A 97 0.92 11.84 -9.38
N LYS A 98 1.05 13.13 -9.02
CA LYS A 98 2.35 13.73 -8.68
C LYS A 98 3.07 12.95 -7.58
N LYS A 99 2.32 12.51 -6.55
CA LYS A 99 2.87 11.69 -5.46
C LYS A 99 3.43 10.36 -5.95
N ARG A 100 2.81 9.73 -6.96
CA ARG A 100 3.35 8.52 -7.60
C ARG A 100 4.69 8.78 -8.26
N GLU A 101 4.84 9.90 -8.97
CA GLU A 101 6.11 10.28 -9.58
C GLU A 101 7.20 10.55 -8.53
N GLU A 102 6.85 11.20 -7.41
CA GLU A 102 7.76 11.41 -6.29
C GLU A 102 8.18 10.10 -5.63
N MET A 103 7.24 9.16 -5.45
CA MET A 103 7.53 7.82 -4.93
C MET A 103 8.43 7.02 -5.86
N GLU A 104 8.22 7.11 -7.18
CA GLU A 104 9.11 6.51 -8.19
C GLU A 104 10.53 7.11 -8.14
N LYS A 105 10.66 8.42 -7.90
CA LYS A 105 11.96 9.08 -7.69
C LYS A 105 12.63 8.65 -6.38
N ALA A 106 11.85 8.50 -5.31
CA ALA A 106 12.37 8.11 -4.01
C ALA A 106 12.81 6.64 -4.01
N TRP A 107 11.94 5.71 -4.39
CA TRP A 107 12.16 4.26 -4.25
C TRP A 107 12.70 3.57 -5.51
N GLY A 108 12.77 4.28 -6.63
CA GLY A 108 13.20 3.68 -7.90
C GLY A 108 12.20 2.66 -8.42
N ARG A 109 12.63 1.75 -9.29
CA ARG A 109 11.72 0.80 -9.97
C ARG A 109 11.17 -0.32 -9.07
N GLN A 110 11.75 -0.53 -7.89
CA GLN A 110 11.38 -1.63 -6.98
C GLN A 110 10.13 -1.32 -6.14
N GLY A 111 9.80 -0.03 -5.97
CA GLY A 111 8.70 0.39 -5.10
C GLY A 111 9.09 0.42 -3.62
N ILE A 112 8.13 0.78 -2.77
CA ILE A 112 8.30 0.83 -1.31
C ILE A 112 8.52 -0.56 -0.73
N ASP A 113 9.36 -0.65 0.31
CA ASP A 113 9.50 -1.87 1.10
C ASP A 113 8.15 -2.29 1.70
N LEU A 114 7.82 -3.56 1.52
CA LEU A 114 6.61 -4.17 2.09
C LEU A 114 6.81 -4.58 3.56
N GLU A 115 7.97 -4.34 4.15
CA GLU A 115 8.21 -4.57 5.58
C GLU A 115 7.74 -3.39 6.44
N ASP A 116 7.12 -3.68 7.58
CA ASP A 116 6.64 -2.66 8.50
C ASP A 116 7.82 -1.96 9.17
N SER A 117 7.75 -0.63 9.30
CA SER A 117 8.79 0.17 9.94
C SER A 117 9.13 -0.25 11.37
N SER A 118 8.24 -0.96 12.10
CA SER A 118 8.58 -1.51 13.42
C SER A 118 9.58 -2.67 13.42
N ARG A 119 9.78 -3.35 12.28
CA ARG A 119 10.77 -4.44 12.18
C ARG A 119 12.15 -3.95 11.82
N THR A 120 12.26 -2.75 11.25
CA THR A 120 13.56 -2.12 10.98
C THR A 120 14.21 -1.73 12.31
N ARG A 121 15.14 -2.55 12.80
CA ARG A 121 15.94 -2.23 13.99
C ARG A 121 16.96 -1.15 13.63
N VAL A 122 16.77 0.04 14.18
CA VAL A 122 17.70 1.14 14.02
C VAL A 122 18.52 1.28 15.30
N PHE A 123 19.83 1.06 15.20
CA PHE A 123 20.74 1.37 16.30
C PHE A 123 21.08 2.85 16.27
N VAL A 124 20.66 3.59 17.30
CA VAL A 124 21.00 5.00 17.50
C VAL A 124 22.03 5.07 18.62
N GLY A 125 23.28 5.35 18.26
CA GLY A 125 24.35 5.56 19.22
C GLY A 125 24.16 6.85 20.04
N PRO A 126 24.87 6.99 21.17
CA PRO A 126 24.84 8.22 21.96
C PRO A 126 25.26 9.42 21.08
N ASN A 127 24.49 10.51 21.15
CA ASN A 127 24.62 11.74 20.35
C ASN A 127 24.27 11.66 18.84
N LEU A 128 23.67 10.57 18.34
CA LEU A 128 23.11 10.58 16.99
C LEU A 128 21.68 11.16 16.96
N PRO A 129 21.31 11.94 15.93
CA PRO A 129 19.96 12.46 15.80
C PRO A 129 18.92 11.34 15.70
N PRO A 130 17.69 11.57 16.21
CA PRO A 130 16.63 10.59 16.12
C PRO A 130 16.33 10.26 14.66
N VAL A 131 16.07 8.98 14.40
CA VAL A 131 15.65 8.51 13.08
C VAL A 131 14.13 8.64 12.99
N TYR A 132 13.64 9.29 11.95
CA TYR A 132 12.22 9.44 11.69
C TYR A 132 11.85 8.86 10.33
N GLU A 133 10.58 8.49 10.18
CA GLU A 133 10.04 8.03 8.90
C GLU A 133 9.43 9.22 8.16
N ASP A 134 9.91 9.48 6.94
CA ASP A 134 9.38 10.56 6.11
C ASP A 134 8.02 10.21 5.48
N GLN A 135 7.39 11.19 4.82
CA GLN A 135 6.09 11.02 4.17
C GLN A 135 6.05 9.96 3.04
N TYR A 136 7.23 9.50 2.59
CA TYR A 136 7.41 8.48 1.57
C TYR A 136 7.75 7.11 2.17
N GLY A 137 7.80 7.00 3.51
CA GLY A 137 8.13 5.78 4.22
C GLY A 137 9.65 5.52 4.35
N LYS A 138 10.51 6.47 3.97
CA LYS A 138 11.96 6.29 4.14
C LYS A 138 12.41 6.71 5.53
N LEU A 139 13.30 5.93 6.12
CA LEU A 139 13.98 6.32 7.34
C LEU A 139 15.02 7.40 7.03
N ARG A 140 14.89 8.55 7.69
CA ARG A 140 15.79 9.69 7.60
C ARG A 140 16.40 9.96 8.95
N ARG A 141 17.65 10.42 8.93
CA ARG A 141 18.36 10.98 10.08
C ARG A 141 18.28 12.51 9.94
N HIS A 142 18.14 13.21 11.06
CA HIS A 142 18.17 14.68 11.09
C HIS A 142 19.55 15.22 10.68
#